data_AF-A0A437PAB3-F1
#
_entry.id   AF-A0A437PAB3-F1
#
_cell.length_a   1.000
_cell.length_b   1.000
_cell.length_c   1.000
_cell.angle_alpha   90.00
_cell.angle_beta   90.00
_cell.angle_gamma   90.00
#
_symmetry.space_group_name_H-M   'P 1'
#
loop_
_entity.id
_entity.type
_entity.pdbx_description
1 polymer ?
#
loop_
_entity_poly.entity_id
_entity_poly.type
_entity_poly.pdbx_seq_one_letter_code
_entity_poly.pdbx_strand_id
1 'polypeptide(L)'
;MATPTRAQKDTIGRVMHAFKEGELERNDGRPVTNPKQAIAIALREAGTSNQESPADNRATFRRTRRKERETRSHATRAALYDEAKRRDIPGRSRMSRDELERALNR
;
A
#
# COMPACT_ATOMS: atom_id res chain seq x y z
N MET A 1 13.75 16.35 -9.23
CA MET A 1 12.63 15.67 -8.52
C MET A 1 13.11 15.29 -7.13
N ALA A 2 12.31 15.50 -6.09
CA ALA A 2 12.66 15.04 -4.75
C ALA A 2 12.67 13.50 -4.71
N THR A 3 13.64 12.91 -4.01
CA THR A 3 13.71 11.46 -3.83
C THR A 3 12.50 10.98 -3.01
N PRO A 4 11.78 9.92 -3.43
CA PRO A 4 10.67 9.39 -2.66
C PRO A 4 11.10 8.93 -1.27
N THR A 5 10.29 9.24 -0.26
CA THR A 5 10.45 8.73 1.11
C THR A 5 10.23 7.22 1.17
N ARG A 6 10.68 6.55 2.25
CA ARG A 6 10.45 5.10 2.43
C ARG A 6 8.96 4.73 2.33
N ALA A 7 8.09 5.49 2.98
CA ALA A 7 6.64 5.24 2.94
C ALA A 7 6.05 5.39 1.52
N GLN A 8 6.59 6.31 0.71
CA GLN A 8 6.19 6.44 -0.69
C GLN A 8 6.70 5.26 -1.53
N LYS A 9 7.96 4.83 -1.32
CA LYS A 9 8.51 3.62 -1.96
C LYS A 9 7.70 2.37 -1.62
N ASP A 10 7.24 2.23 -0.37
CA ASP A 10 6.40 1.11 0.04
C ASP A 10 5.05 1.12 -0.70
N THR A 11 4.48 2.31 -0.92
CA THR A 11 3.23 2.47 -1.68
C THR A 11 3.43 2.08 -3.14
N ILE A 12 4.51 2.57 -3.77
CA ILE A 12 4.90 2.19 -5.13
C ILE A 12 5.08 0.68 -5.23
N GLY A 13 5.85 0.09 -4.30
CA GLY A 13 6.12 -1.34 -4.27
C GLY A 13 4.84 -2.16 -4.16
N ARG A 14 3.87 -1.73 -3.35
CA ARG A 14 2.59 -2.43 -3.22
C ARG A 14 1.75 -2.37 -4.50
N VAL A 15 1.64 -1.21 -5.14
CA VAL A 15 0.90 -1.08 -6.42
C VAL A 15 1.56 -1.95 -7.48
N MET A 16 2.90 -1.94 -7.55
CA MET A 16 3.63 -2.76 -8.51
C MET A 16 3.54 -4.26 -8.19
N HIS A 17 3.42 -4.64 -6.92
CA HIS A 17 3.12 -6.02 -6.52
C HIS A 17 1.72 -6.42 -6.97
N ALA A 18 0.70 -5.60 -6.71
CA ALA A 18 -0.66 -5.87 -7.19
C ALA A 18 -0.71 -6.01 -8.72
N PHE A 19 0.01 -5.15 -9.45
CA PHE A 19 0.16 -5.29 -10.90
C PHE A 19 0.81 -6.61 -11.30
N LYS A 20 1.88 -7.01 -10.62
CA LYS A 20 2.58 -8.29 -10.87
C LYS A 20 1.66 -9.50 -10.66
N GLU A 21 0.79 -9.46 -9.65
CA GLU A 21 -0.20 -10.51 -9.37
C GLU A 21 -1.47 -10.41 -10.23
N GLY A 22 -1.61 -9.35 -11.06
CA GLY A 22 -2.81 -9.12 -11.87
C GLY A 22 -4.01 -8.57 -11.08
N GLU A 23 -3.81 -8.12 -9.85
CA GLU A 23 -4.83 -7.58 -8.94
C GLU A 23 -5.03 -6.07 -9.07
N LEU A 24 -4.15 -5.37 -9.79
CA LEU A 24 -4.32 -3.94 -10.03
C LEU A 24 -5.42 -3.72 -11.06
N GLU A 25 -6.58 -3.21 -10.64
CA GLU A 25 -7.75 -3.04 -11.51
C GLU A 25 -7.89 -1.62 -12.06
N ARG A 26 -8.52 -1.55 -13.24
CA ARG A 26 -9.06 -0.32 -13.82
C ARG A 26 -10.47 -0.06 -13.29
N ASN A 27 -11.01 1.12 -13.58
CA ASN A 27 -12.37 1.50 -13.17
C ASN A 27 -13.47 0.57 -13.71
N ASP A 28 -13.23 -0.16 -14.80
CA ASP A 28 -14.14 -1.15 -15.38
C ASP A 28 -14.00 -2.55 -14.76
N GLY A 29 -13.23 -2.70 -13.67
CA GLY A 29 -12.98 -3.97 -12.97
C GLY A 29 -12.04 -4.91 -13.73
N ARG A 30 -11.49 -4.49 -14.88
CA ARG A 30 -10.52 -5.30 -15.63
C ARG A 30 -9.11 -5.04 -15.10
N PRO A 31 -8.23 -6.06 -15.08
CA PRO A 31 -6.85 -5.87 -14.64
C PRO A 31 -6.08 -4.92 -15.56
N VAL A 32 -5.19 -4.14 -14.97
CA VAL A 32 -4.21 -3.31 -15.66
C VAL A 32 -3.16 -4.24 -16.25
N THR A 33 -3.02 -4.23 -17.57
CA THR A 33 -2.02 -5.03 -18.28
C THR A 33 -0.82 -4.22 -18.76
N ASN A 34 -0.94 -2.89 -18.84
CA ASN A 34 0.11 -2.02 -19.34
C ASN A 34 1.06 -1.59 -18.18
N PRO A 35 2.36 -1.95 -18.22
CA PRO A 35 3.31 -1.56 -17.18
C PRO A 35 3.45 -0.04 -17.00
N LYS A 36 3.34 0.74 -18.08
CA LYS A 36 3.41 2.22 -18.00
C LYS A 36 2.22 2.79 -17.23
N GLN A 37 1.05 2.20 -17.40
CA GLN A 37 -0.15 2.59 -16.65
C GLN A 37 0.01 2.23 -15.17
N ALA A 38 0.52 1.04 -14.86
CA ALA A 38 0.80 0.63 -13.49
C ALA A 38 1.78 1.59 -12.79
N ILE A 39 2.87 1.97 -13.48
CA ILE A 39 3.82 2.96 -12.97
C ILE A 39 3.15 4.31 -12.73
N ALA A 40 2.30 4.78 -13.66
CA ALA A 40 1.58 6.04 -13.49
C ALA A 40 0.65 6.01 -12.27
N ILE A 41 -0.08 4.91 -12.06
CA ILE A 41 -0.93 4.70 -10.88
C ILE A 41 -0.07 4.70 -9.62
N ALA A 42 1.05 3.96 -9.62
CA ALA A 42 1.95 3.86 -8.47
C ALA A 42 2.51 5.23 -8.06
N LEU A 43 2.97 6.04 -9.03
CA LEU A 43 3.49 7.38 -8.77
C LEU A 43 2.42 8.32 -8.23
N ARG A 44 1.20 8.24 -8.77
CA ARG A 44 0.06 9.03 -8.32
C ARG A 44 -0.36 8.66 -6.90
N GLU A 45 -0.54 7.37 -6.62
CA GLU A 45 -0.92 6.88 -5.29
C GLU A 45 0.14 7.21 -4.22
N ALA A 46 1.41 7.20 -4.59
CA ALA A 46 2.51 7.60 -3.72
C ALA A 46 2.65 9.14 -3.55
N GLY A 47 1.87 9.94 -4.28
CA GLY A 47 1.98 11.39 -4.27
C GLY A 47 3.33 11.89 -4.79
N THR A 48 3.83 11.25 -5.84
CA THR A 48 5.13 11.57 -6.49
C THR A 48 4.96 11.86 -7.98
N SER A 49 3.73 12.04 -8.45
CA SER A 49 3.44 12.33 -9.85
C SER A 49 3.93 13.72 -10.23
N ASN A 50 4.52 13.85 -11.41
CA ASN A 50 4.87 15.13 -12.00
C ASN A 50 3.70 15.79 -12.75
N GLN A 51 2.54 15.13 -12.80
CA GLN A 51 1.32 15.62 -13.45
C GLN A 51 0.34 16.29 -12.46
N GLU A 52 0.60 16.20 -11.15
CA GLU A 52 -0.25 16.77 -10.10
C GLU A 52 0.51 17.85 -9.31
N SER A 53 -0.24 18.81 -8.73
CA SER A 53 0.37 19.82 -7.87
C SER A 53 0.95 19.18 -6.59
N PRO A 54 1.90 19.84 -5.88
CA PRO A 54 2.39 19.33 -4.61
C PRO A 54 1.30 19.14 -3.55
N ALA A 55 0.25 19.97 -3.58
CA ALA A 55 -0.89 19.86 -2.68
C ALA A 55 -1.73 18.62 -2.99
N ASP A 56 -2.02 18.38 -4.27
CA ASP A 56 -2.80 17.22 -4.72
C ASP A 56 -2.05 15.92 -4.46
N ASN A 57 -0.75 15.88 -4.78
CA ASN A 57 0.12 14.74 -4.46
C ASN A 57 0.07 14.40 -2.95
N ARG A 58 0.14 15.42 -2.08
CA ARG A 58 0.07 15.24 -0.63
C ARG A 58 -1.32 14.75 -0.19
N ALA A 59 -2.39 15.26 -0.79
CA ALA A 59 -3.76 14.84 -0.50
C ALA A 59 -4.02 13.38 -0.95
N THR A 60 -3.60 13.03 -2.17
CA THR A 60 -3.69 11.68 -2.73
C THR A 60 -2.93 10.69 -1.85
N PHE A 61 -1.66 10.97 -1.52
CA PHE A 61 -0.87 10.09 -0.66
C PHE A 61 -1.53 9.87 0.72
N ARG A 62 -2.05 10.94 1.34
CA ARG A 62 -2.78 10.82 2.62
C ARG A 62 -4.03 9.96 2.49
N ARG A 63 -4.81 10.12 1.41
CA ARG A 63 -6.00 9.32 1.13
C ARG A 63 -5.64 7.85 0.95
N THR A 64 -4.63 7.55 0.13
CA THR A 64 -4.14 6.18 -0.10
C THR A 64 -3.70 5.53 1.21
N ARG A 65 -2.88 6.21 2.01
CA ARG A 65 -2.41 5.70 3.32
C ARG A 65 -3.56 5.49 4.32
N ARG A 66 -4.59 6.34 4.29
CA ARG A 66 -5.79 6.15 5.12
C ARG A 66 -6.54 4.89 4.70
N LYS A 67 -6.81 4.72 3.39
CA LYS A 67 -7.48 3.53 2.85
C LYS A 67 -6.72 2.25 3.19
N GLU A 68 -5.39 2.26 3.04
CA GLU A 68 -4.55 1.12 3.42
C GLU A 68 -4.69 0.73 4.90
N ARG A 69 -4.69 1.74 5.79
CA ARG A 69 -4.85 1.49 7.24
C ARG A 69 -6.23 0.92 7.52
N GLU A 70 -7.27 1.46 6.89
CA GLU A 70 -8.65 0.98 7.02
C GLU A 70 -8.77 -0.46 6.55
N THR A 71 -8.29 -0.80 5.34
CA THR A 71 -8.27 -2.17 4.83
C THR A 71 -7.53 -3.12 5.78
N ARG A 72 -6.42 -2.67 6.38
CA ARG A 72 -5.68 -3.47 7.37
C ARG A 72 -6.43 -3.61 8.70
N SER A 73 -7.13 -2.59 9.17
CA SER A 73 -7.93 -2.65 10.40
C SER A 73 -9.13 -3.61 10.27
N HIS A 74 -9.62 -3.82 9.05
CA HIS A 74 -10.66 -4.81 8.75
C HIS A 74 -10.10 -6.23 8.55
N ALA A 75 -8.78 -6.42 8.56
CA ALA A 75 -8.18 -7.74 8.38
C ALA A 75 -8.43 -8.65 9.59
N THR A 76 -8.62 -9.94 9.31
CA THR A 76 -8.79 -10.94 10.37
C THR A 76 -7.48 -11.12 11.14
N ARG A 77 -7.57 -11.61 12.38
CA ARG A 77 -6.37 -11.96 13.16
C ARG A 77 -5.44 -12.91 12.42
N ALA A 78 -6.00 -13.88 11.67
CA ALA A 78 -5.23 -14.81 10.86
C ALA A 78 -4.45 -14.10 9.74
N ALA A 79 -5.12 -13.22 8.99
CA ALA A 79 -4.46 -12.44 7.94
C ALA A 79 -3.35 -11.53 8.49
N LEU A 80 -3.58 -10.90 9.65
CA LEU A 80 -2.58 -10.10 10.35
C LEU A 80 -1.41 -10.97 10.86
N TYR A 81 -1.68 -12.19 11.33
CA TYR A 81 -0.66 -13.13 11.76
C TYR A 81 0.22 -13.60 10.59
N ASP A 82 -0.37 -13.92 9.44
CA ASP A 82 0.37 -14.34 8.24
C ASP A 82 1.23 -13.20 7.68
N GLU A 83 0.71 -11.97 7.66
CA GLU A 83 1.50 -10.78 7.32
C GLU A 83 2.64 -10.56 8.34
N ALA A 84 2.37 -10.69 9.64
CA ALA A 84 3.40 -10.56 10.68
C ALA A 84 4.48 -11.65 10.58
N LYS A 85 4.10 -12.86 10.18
CA LYS A 85 5.03 -13.96 9.85
C LYS A 85 5.88 -13.61 8.63
N ARG A 86 5.29 -13.06 7.56
CA ARG A 86 6.02 -12.62 6.36
C ARG A 86 7.01 -11.49 6.63
N ARG A 87 6.78 -10.69 7.68
CA ARG A 87 7.66 -9.59 8.11
C ARG A 87 8.58 -9.95 9.28
N ASP A 88 8.61 -11.23 9.68
CA ASP A 88 9.42 -11.73 10.80
C ASP A 88 9.25 -10.94 12.11
N ILE A 89 8.01 -10.53 12.42
CA ILE A 89 7.73 -9.76 13.64
C ILE A 89 7.88 -10.67 14.87
N PRO A 90 8.82 -10.40 15.79
CA PRO A 90 9.01 -11.22 16.98
C PRO A 90 7.77 -11.17 17.89
N GLY A 91 7.49 -12.27 18.58
CA GLY A 91 6.34 -12.35 19.50
C GLY A 91 4.97 -12.44 18.83
N ARG A 92 4.86 -12.48 17.48
CA ARG A 92 3.58 -12.52 16.76
C ARG A 92 2.57 -13.57 17.24
N SER A 93 3.04 -14.72 17.74
CA SER A 93 2.17 -15.82 18.20
C SER A 93 1.42 -15.50 19.49
N ARG A 94 1.93 -14.57 20.30
CA ARG A 94 1.28 -14.14 21.55
C ARG A 94 0.45 -12.86 21.37
N MET A 95 0.54 -12.21 20.21
CA MET A 95 -0.18 -10.97 19.94
C MET A 95 -1.67 -11.23 19.66
N SER A 96 -2.52 -10.41 20.27
CA SER A 96 -3.92 -10.25 19.91
C SER A 96 -4.06 -9.61 18.52
N ARG A 97 -5.28 -9.62 17.96
CA ARG A 97 -5.55 -8.99 16.66
C ARG A 97 -5.07 -7.55 16.62
N ASP A 98 -5.40 -6.77 17.64
CA ASP A 98 -5.10 -5.34 17.70
C ASP A 98 -3.60 -5.09 17.93
N GLU A 99 -2.89 -5.97 18.64
CA GLU A 99 -1.43 -5.91 18.78
C GLU A 99 -0.71 -6.26 17.48
N LEU A 100 -1.18 -7.27 16.73
CA LEU A 100 -0.66 -7.58 15.40
C LEU A 100 -0.85 -6.41 14.45
N GLU A 101 -2.02 -5.77 14.47
CA GLU A 101 -2.30 -4.59 13.66
C GLU A 101 -1.35 -3.43 13.99
N ARG A 102 -1.17 -3.11 15.27
CA ARG A 102 -0.24 -2.06 15.71
C ARG A 102 1.21 -2.38 15.33
N ALA A 103 1.64 -3.63 15.50
CA ALA A 103 2.98 -4.06 15.13
C ALA A 103 3.26 -3.94 13.63
N LEU A 104 2.25 -4.19 12.79
CA LEU A 104 2.34 -4.05 11.33
C LEU A 104 2.31 -2.60 10.83
N ASN A 105 1.80 -1.69 11.66
CA ASN A 105 1.68 -0.26 11.36
C ASN A 105 2.88 0.59 11.84
N ARG A 106 3.80 -0.01 12.59
CA ARG A 106 5.02 0.62 13.10
C ARG A 106 6.16 0.50 12.08
#